data_AF-A0A5C6YC07-F1
#
_entry.id   AF-A0A5C6YC07-F1
#
_cell.length_a   1.000
_cell.length_b   1.000
_cell.length_c   1.000
_cell.angle_alpha   90.00
_cell.angle_beta   90.00
_cell.angle_gamma   90.00
#
_symmetry.space_group_name_H-M   'P 1'
#
loop_
_entity.id
_entity.type
_entity.pdbx_description
1 polymer ?
#
loop_
_entity_poly.entity_id
_entity_poly.type
_entity_poly.pdbx_seq_one_letter_code
_entity_poly.pdbx_strand_id
1 'polypeptide(L)' 'MEIILEDKIEKALEYYVFKSKQLKDFVNSSKDLTVEQIVEFGEELAVLEYKITALEVAKES' A
#
# COMPACT_ATOMS: atom_id res chain seq x y z
N MET A 1 16.47 18.67 10.40
CA MET A 1 16.71 17.29 9.93
C MET A 1 15.43 16.48 10.02
N GLU A 2 14.69 16.59 11.14
CA GLU A 2 13.29 16.13 11.31
C GLU A 2 12.38 16.47 10.13
N ILE A 3 12.31 17.75 9.74
CA ILE A 3 11.43 18.21 8.62
C ILE A 3 11.68 17.42 7.32
N ILE A 4 12.92 17.03 7.03
CA ILE A 4 13.27 16.28 5.81
C ILE A 4 12.86 14.80 5.93
N LEU A 5 12.80 14.26 7.15
CA LEU A 5 12.39 12.89 7.41
C LEU A 5 10.86 12.75 7.37
N GLU A 6 10.13 13.70 7.97
CA GLU A 6 8.67 13.80 7.87
C GLU A 6 8.22 13.84 6.40
N ASP A 7 8.84 14.68 5.58
CA ASP A 7 8.58 14.78 4.14
C ASP A 7 8.78 13.45 3.39
N LYS A 8 9.79 12.66 3.79
CA LYS A 8 10.08 11.36 3.17
C LYS A 8 9.07 10.29 3.59
N ILE A 9 8.62 10.30 4.84
CA ILE A 9 7.60 9.39 5.35
C ILE A 9 6.26 9.68 4.67
N GLU A 10 5.89 10.96 4.57
CA GLU A 10 4.66 11.40 3.89
C GLU A 10 4.66 10.97 2.41
N LYS A 11 5.75 11.21 1.69
CA LYS A 11 5.88 10.79 0.29
C LYS A 11 5.81 9.26 0.12
N ALA A 12 6.37 8.51 1.06
CA ALA A 12 6.29 7.05 1.04
C ALA A 12 4.85 6.56 1.31
N LEU A 13 4.15 7.18 2.27
CA LEU A 13 2.74 6.91 2.55
C LEU A 13 1.87 7.18 1.32
N GLU A 14 2.00 8.34 0.69
CA GLU A 14 1.28 8.67 -0.54
C GLU A 14 1.50 7.61 -1.63
N TYR A 15 2.75 7.20 -1.84
CA TYR A 15 3.09 6.19 -2.82
C TYR A 15 2.42 4.83 -2.53
N TYR A 16 2.54 4.32 -1.30
CA TYR A 16 2.00 3.00 -0.98
C TYR A 16 0.46 2.99 -0.91
N VAL A 17 -0.15 4.07 -0.42
CA VAL A 17 -1.62 4.26 -0.47
C VAL A 17 -2.10 4.29 -1.91
N PHE A 18 -1.42 5.03 -2.80
CA PHE A 18 -1.73 5.04 -4.22
C PHE A 18 -1.64 3.64 -4.84
N LYS A 19 -0.58 2.88 -4.52
CA LYS A 19 -0.42 1.50 -5.00
C LYS A 19 -1.50 0.55 -4.48
N SER A 20 -1.84 0.61 -3.20
CA SER A 20 -2.94 -0.16 -2.60
C SER A 20 -4.25 0.15 -3.32
N LYS A 21 -4.52 1.44 -3.60
CA LYS A 21 -5.69 1.86 -4.37
C LYS A 21 -5.69 1.32 -5.80
N GLN A 22 -4.59 1.45 -6.54
CA GLN A 22 -4.49 0.92 -7.92
C GLN A 22 -4.77 -0.59 -7.96
N LEU A 23 -4.19 -1.35 -7.04
CA LEU A 23 -4.37 -2.80 -6.96
C LEU A 23 -5.83 -3.16 -6.62
N LYS A 24 -6.42 -2.49 -5.63
CA LYS A 24 -7.85 -2.67 -5.30
C LYS A 24 -8.77 -2.33 -6.47
N ASP A 25 -8.51 -1.22 -7.17
CA ASP A 25 -9.30 -0.80 -8.33
C ASP A 25 -9.20 -1.85 -9.46
N PHE A 26 -8.01 -2.39 -9.70
CA PHE A 26 -7.80 -3.47 -10.69
C PHE A 26 -8.54 -4.75 -10.29
N VAL A 27 -8.37 -5.23 -9.06
CA VAL A 27 -9.03 -6.45 -8.57
C VAL A 27 -10.56 -6.30 -8.62
N ASN A 28 -11.09 -5.19 -8.12
CA ASN A 28 -12.54 -4.96 -8.06
C ASN A 28 -13.19 -4.72 -9.42
N SER A 29 -12.43 -4.28 -10.43
CA SER A 29 -12.94 -4.10 -11.80
C SER A 29 -12.80 -5.35 -12.66
N SER A 30 -11.98 -6.32 -12.24
CA SER A 30 -11.75 -7.57 -12.95
C SER A 30 -12.92 -8.53 -12.78
N LYS A 31 -13.32 -9.21 -13.86
CA LYS A 31 -14.41 -10.21 -13.85
C LYS A 31 -13.92 -11.66 -14.01
N ASP A 32 -12.67 -11.82 -14.42
CA ASP A 32 -12.13 -13.08 -14.92
C ASP A 32 -10.83 -13.48 -14.18
N LEU A 33 -10.69 -13.10 -12.91
CA LEU A 33 -9.53 -13.48 -12.10
C LEU A 33 -9.61 -14.98 -11.73
N THR A 34 -8.48 -15.67 -11.87
CA THR A 34 -8.35 -17.02 -11.31
C THR A 34 -8.18 -16.97 -9.80
N VAL A 35 -8.41 -18.10 -9.14
CA VAL A 35 -8.19 -18.24 -7.69
C VAL A 35 -6.75 -17.90 -7.32
N GLU A 36 -5.78 -18.35 -8.12
CA GLU A 36 -4.35 -18.07 -7.92
C GLU A 36 -4.06 -16.57 -7.97
N GLN A 37 -4.65 -15.86 -8.95
CA GLN A 37 -4.49 -14.40 -9.06
C GLN A 37 -5.12 -13.67 -7.87
N ILE A 38 -6.29 -14.12 -7.39
CA ILE A 38 -6.93 -13.54 -6.20
C ILE A 38 -6.02 -13.69 -4.97
N VAL A 39 -5.41 -14.86 -4.79
CA VAL A 39 -4.47 -15.11 -3.69
C VAL A 39 -3.23 -14.22 -3.83
N GLU A 40 -2.62 -14.17 -5.01
CA GLU A 40 -1.44 -13.34 -5.29
C GLU A 40 -1.70 -11.85 -4.99
N PHE A 41 -2.81 -11.30 -5.47
CA PHE A 41 -3.16 -9.90 -5.19
C PHE A 41 -3.49 -9.66 -3.72
N GLY A 42 -4.06 -10.64 -3.02
CA GLY A 42 -4.28 -10.58 -1.58
C GLY A 42 -2.97 -10.49 -0.80
N GLU A 43 -1.96 -11.28 -1.18
CA GLU A 43 -0.63 -11.24 -0.59
C GLU A 43 0.07 -9.90 -0.88
N GLU A 44 -0.01 -9.39 -2.11
CA GLU A 44 0.54 -8.09 -2.48
C GLU A 44 -0.11 -6.94 -1.67
N LEU A 45 -1.44 -6.99 -1.51
CA LEU A 45 -2.18 -6.05 -0.66
C LEU A 45 -1.70 -6.11 0.79
N ALA A 46 -1.52 -7.30 1.37
CA ALA A 46 -1.05 -7.45 2.75
C ALA A 46 0.33 -6.81 2.96
N VAL A 47 1.24 -6.94 1.98
CA VAL A 47 2.56 -6.30 2.04
C VAL A 47 2.45 -4.77 1.99
N LEU A 48 1.55 -4.23 1.16
CA LEU A 48 1.33 -2.79 1.06
C LEU A 48 0.76 -2.23 2.37
N GLU A 49 -0.27 -2.88 2.94
CA GLU A 49 -0.88 -2.46 4.20
C GLU A 49 0.13 -2.50 5.36
N TYR A 50 0.96 -3.56 5.45
CA TYR A 50 2.03 -3.62 6.45
C TYR A 50 3.01 -2.44 6.37
N LYS A 51 3.41 -2.07 5.14
CA LYS A 51 4.30 -0.91 4.92
C LYS A 51 3.63 0.41 5.29
N ILE A 52 2.35 0.58 4.95
CA ILE A 52 1.57 1.76 5.31
C ILE A 52 1.51 1.88 6.84
N THR A 53 1.10 0.82 7.54
CA THR A 53 1.03 0.82 9.01
C THR A 53 2.39 1.14 9.65
N ALA A 54 3.48 0.56 9.16
CA ALA A 54 4.81 0.83 9.69
C ALA A 54 5.21 2.32 9.52
N LEU A 55 4.85 2.93 8.39
CA LEU A 55 5.12 4.34 8.12
C LEU A 55 4.22 5.28 8.95
N GLU A 56 2.94 4.92 9.15
CA GLU A 56 2.03 5.67 10.03
C GLU A 56 2.55 5.67 11.48
N VAL A 57 2.98 4.50 11.99
CA VAL A 57 3.60 4.40 13.32
C VAL A 57 4.87 5.26 13.39
N ALA A 58 5.71 5.23 12.37
CA ALA A 58 6.93 6.04 12.32
C ALA A 58 6.66 7.55 12.21
N LYS A 59 5.52 7.97 11.64
CA LYS A 59 5.11 9.38 11.55
C LYS A 59 4.62 9.93 12.90
N GLU A 60 3.97 9.08 13.69
CA GLU A 60 3.39 9.43 15.00
C GLU A 60 4.38 9.28 16.17
N SER A 61 5.59 8.75 15.92
CA SER A 61 6.64 8.49 16.94
C SER A 61 7.71 9.57 16.95
#